data_AF-F8NNH1-F1
#
_entry.id   AF-F8NNH1-F1
#
_cell.length_a   1.000
_cell.length_b   1.000
_cell.length_c   1.000
_cell.angle_alpha   90.00
_cell.angle_beta   90.00
_cell.angle_gamma   90.00
#
_symmetry.space_group_name_H-M   'P 1'
#
loop_
_entity.id
_entity.type
_entity.pdbx_description
1 polymer ?
#
loop_
_entity_poly.entity_id
_entity_poly.type
_entity_poly.pdbx_seq_one_letter_code
_entity_poly.pdbx_strand_id
1 'polypeptide(L)'
;MFTLPQPISTYADLPEDRQLPVIPMSEHTSTLDTLLHYVYPVPDPVITSLDDLGFVIGAAVKYDFVGVISSLRKVLISPNFLHDSPTRVFAIASRYDLEYEAKIASQYTLSVNVLDCPLSD
;
A
#
# COMPACT_ATOMS: atom_id res chain seq x y z
N MET A 1 22.31 5.84 -1.49
CA MET A 1 21.93 5.08 -2.70
C MET A 1 21.19 5.97 -3.72
N PHE A 2 21.73 7.17 -4.02
CA PHE A 2 21.27 8.06 -5.11
C PHE A 2 22.45 8.89 -5.64
N THR A 3 23.54 8.22 -6.04
CA THR A 3 24.74 8.83 -6.63
C THR A 3 24.74 8.81 -8.16
N LEU A 4 23.62 8.41 -8.76
CA LEU A 4 23.49 8.42 -10.22
C LEU A 4 23.38 9.88 -10.67
N PRO A 5 24.23 10.33 -11.61
CA PRO A 5 24.06 11.63 -12.24
C PRO A 5 22.66 11.67 -12.85
N GLN A 6 21.87 12.68 -12.49
CA GLN A 6 20.57 12.86 -13.11
C GLN A 6 20.78 13.09 -14.61
N PRO A 7 19.96 12.46 -15.48
CA PRO A 7 20.06 12.70 -16.91
C PRO A 7 19.94 14.20 -17.17
N ILE A 8 20.83 14.73 -18.03
CA ILE A 8 20.87 16.15 -18.37
C ILE A 8 19.46 16.56 -18.80
N SER A 9 18.87 17.49 -18.06
CA SER A 9 17.50 17.94 -18.25
C SER A 9 17.31 18.34 -19.71
N THR A 10 16.55 17.57 -20.48
CA THR A 10 16.01 18.01 -21.79
C THR A 10 15.19 19.30 -21.66
N TYR A 11 14.86 19.66 -20.42
CA TYR A 11 14.15 20.86 -19.98
C TYR A 11 15.03 22.10 -19.75
N ALA A 12 16.33 22.07 -20.12
CA ALA A 12 17.23 23.22 -19.94
C ALA A 12 16.75 24.50 -20.65
N ASP A 13 15.94 24.37 -21.71
CA ASP A 13 15.34 25.48 -22.45
C ASP A 13 13.96 25.94 -21.89
N LEU A 14 13.46 25.31 -20.82
CA LEU A 14 12.22 25.72 -20.17
C LEU A 14 12.49 26.79 -19.09
N PRO A 15 11.52 27.69 -18.82
CA PRO A 15 11.58 28.61 -17.67
C PRO A 15 11.91 27.85 -16.38
N GLU A 16 12.69 28.44 -15.47
CA GLU A 16 13.18 27.78 -14.23
C GLU A 16 12.07 27.03 -13.47
N ASP A 17 10.86 27.59 -13.44
CA ASP A 17 9.65 27.04 -12.82
C ASP A 17 9.23 25.64 -13.35
N ARG A 18 9.73 25.23 -14.53
CA ARG A 18 9.42 23.97 -15.22
C ARG A 18 10.60 23.02 -15.34
N GLN A 19 11.72 23.29 -14.67
CA GLN A 19 12.93 22.44 -14.70
C GLN A 19 12.92 21.31 -13.66
N LEU A 20 11.74 20.89 -13.17
CA LEU A 20 11.66 19.81 -12.20
C LEU A 20 11.91 18.44 -12.87
N PRO A 21 12.79 17.60 -12.32
CA PRO A 21 13.01 16.26 -12.85
C PRO A 21 11.75 15.41 -12.67
N VAL A 22 11.26 14.84 -13.78
CA VAL A 22 10.09 13.94 -13.79
C VAL A 22 10.58 12.51 -13.66
N ILE A 23 10.15 11.83 -12.60
CA ILE A 23 10.50 10.42 -12.36
C ILE A 23 9.26 9.56 -12.64
N PRO A 24 9.31 8.65 -13.63
CA PRO A 24 8.21 7.71 -13.85
C PRO A 24 8.14 6.71 -12.69
N MET A 25 6.93 6.52 -12.17
CA MET A 25 6.62 5.58 -11.10
C MET A 25 5.72 4.47 -11.64
N SER A 26 5.80 3.26 -11.08
CA SER A 26 4.98 2.13 -11.55
C SER A 26 3.60 2.08 -10.89
N GLU A 27 3.45 2.75 -9.77
CA GLU A 27 2.25 2.79 -8.95
C GLU A 27 1.25 3.78 -9.55
N HIS A 28 -0.04 3.49 -9.36
CA HIS A 28 -1.09 4.39 -9.77
C HIS A 28 -1.07 5.68 -8.93
N THR A 29 -1.57 6.78 -9.50
CA THR A 29 -1.60 8.09 -8.82
C THR A 29 -2.28 8.02 -7.46
N SER A 30 -3.39 7.29 -7.33
CA SER A 30 -4.11 7.14 -6.04
C SER A 30 -3.28 6.41 -4.98
N THR A 31 -2.50 5.39 -5.38
CA THR A 31 -1.65 4.64 -4.46
C THR A 31 -0.52 5.53 -3.92
N LEU A 32 0.12 6.32 -4.79
CA LEU A 32 1.18 7.25 -4.38
C LEU A 32 0.64 8.38 -3.53
N ASP A 33 -0.51 8.95 -3.89
CA ASP A 33 -1.17 10.00 -3.12
C ASP A 33 -1.44 9.51 -1.69
N THR A 34 -2.04 8.34 -1.55
CA THR A 34 -2.30 7.70 -0.25
C THR A 34 -1.01 7.43 0.51
N LEU A 35 0.01 6.88 -0.15
CA LEU A 35 1.30 6.57 0.47
C LEU A 35 2.01 7.83 0.98
N LEU A 36 2.01 8.90 0.19
CA LEU A 36 2.66 10.17 0.53
C LEU A 36 1.93 10.91 1.65
N HIS A 37 0.60 10.80 1.73
CA HIS A 37 -0.16 11.38 2.85
C HIS A 37 0.28 10.83 4.22
N TYR A 38 0.73 9.56 4.30
CA TYR A 38 1.31 9.04 5.54
C TYR A 38 2.70 9.62 5.89
N VAL A 39 3.40 10.23 4.93
CA VAL A 39 4.73 10.82 5.13
C VAL A 39 4.62 12.31 5.44
N TYR A 40 3.66 12.99 4.83
CA TYR A 40 3.41 14.41 5.04
C TYR A 40 2.68 14.68 6.37
N PRO A 41 2.82 15.88 6.94
CA PRO A 41 2.15 16.26 8.19
C PRO A 41 0.67 16.59 7.93
N VAL A 42 -0.08 15.62 7.42
CA VAL A 42 -1.51 15.68 7.16
C VAL A 42 -2.20 14.52 7.88
N PRO A 43 -3.54 14.53 8.02
CA PRO A 43 -4.26 13.39 8.54
C PRO A 43 -4.08 12.15 7.67
N ASP A 44 -3.97 10.98 8.32
CA ASP A 44 -3.90 9.70 7.62
C ASP A 44 -5.14 9.51 6.71
N PRO A 45 -4.94 9.03 5.47
CA PRO A 45 -6.02 8.81 4.55
C PRO A 45 -6.92 7.66 5.01
N VAL A 46 -8.22 7.76 4.73
CA VAL A 46 -9.18 6.70 5.04
C VAL A 46 -9.18 5.69 3.91
N ILE A 47 -8.72 4.47 4.21
CA ILE A 47 -8.73 3.36 3.25
C ILE A 47 -9.95 2.48 3.53
N THR A 48 -10.83 2.34 2.53
CA THR A 48 -12.10 1.59 2.66
C THR A 48 -12.13 0.29 1.85
N SER A 49 -11.22 0.13 0.89
CA SER A 49 -11.11 -1.07 0.05
C SER A 49 -9.87 -1.88 0.40
N LEU A 50 -10.00 -3.21 0.43
CA LEU A 50 -8.86 -4.12 0.57
C LEU A 50 -7.93 -4.10 -0.65
N ASP A 51 -8.45 -3.78 -1.83
CA ASP A 51 -7.62 -3.66 -3.04
C ASP A 51 -6.69 -2.46 -2.93
N ASP A 52 -7.25 -1.30 -2.58
CA ASP A 52 -6.47 -0.09 -2.34
C ASP A 52 -5.44 -0.32 -1.22
N LEU A 53 -5.86 -0.95 -0.12
CA LEU A 53 -4.96 -1.29 0.98
C LEU A 53 -3.80 -2.19 0.51
N GLY A 54 -4.10 -3.23 -0.28
CA GLY A 54 -3.10 -4.13 -0.83
C GLY A 54 -2.11 -3.41 -1.75
N PHE A 55 -2.57 -2.52 -2.63
CA PHE A 55 -1.70 -1.72 -3.49
C PHE A 55 -0.79 -0.80 -2.69
N VAL A 56 -1.32 -0.12 -1.66
CA VAL A 56 -0.55 0.82 -0.84
C VAL A 56 0.46 0.06 0.05
N ILE A 57 0.10 -1.10 0.62
CA ILE A 57 1.06 -1.96 1.33
C ILE A 57 2.17 -2.39 0.36
N GLY A 58 1.82 -2.82 -0.85
CA GLY A 58 2.80 -3.20 -1.87
C GLY A 58 3.79 -2.09 -2.21
N ALA A 59 3.29 -0.86 -2.39
CA ALA A 59 4.14 0.31 -2.62
C ALA A 59 5.00 0.64 -1.40
N ALA A 60 4.43 0.57 -0.20
CA ALA A 60 5.16 0.83 1.05
C ALA A 60 6.29 -0.18 1.27
N VAL A 61 6.06 -1.48 0.99
CA VAL A 61 7.09 -2.52 1.03
C VAL A 61 8.17 -2.27 -0.03
N LYS A 62 7.76 -1.95 -1.27
CA LYS A 62 8.70 -1.71 -2.38
C LYS A 62 9.66 -0.53 -2.09
N TYR A 63 9.15 0.53 -1.46
CA TYR A 63 9.93 1.73 -1.15
C TYR A 63 10.48 1.77 0.28
N ASP A 64 10.33 0.69 1.04
CA ASP A 64 10.81 0.54 2.42
C ASP A 64 10.27 1.61 3.39
N PHE A 65 8.98 1.94 3.27
CA PHE A 65 8.29 2.90 4.13
C PHE A 65 7.82 2.24 5.44
N VAL A 66 8.78 1.86 6.29
CA VAL A 66 8.55 1.09 7.54
C VAL A 66 7.46 1.69 8.45
N GLY A 67 7.42 3.03 8.58
CA GLY A 67 6.41 3.72 9.38
C GLY A 67 5.00 3.54 8.81
N VAL A 68 4.87 3.64 7.48
CA VAL A 68 3.59 3.47 6.78
C VAL A 68 3.13 2.02 6.85
N ILE A 69 4.04 1.06 6.63
CA ILE A 69 3.74 -0.37 6.79
C ILE A 69 3.15 -0.64 8.18
N SER A 70 3.74 -0.06 9.23
CA SER A 70 3.27 -0.23 10.61
C SER A 70 1.86 0.32 10.84
N SER A 71 1.50 1.42 10.18
CA SER A 71 0.13 1.98 10.21
C SER A 71 -0.86 1.12 9.42
N LEU A 72 -0.50 0.72 8.19
CA LEU A 72 -1.36 -0.08 7.31
C LEU A 72 -1.64 -1.48 7.86
N ARG A 73 -0.68 -2.07 8.59
CA ARG A 73 -0.87 -3.34 9.31
C ARG A 73 -2.05 -3.28 10.28
N LYS A 74 -2.22 -2.17 11.00
CA LYS A 74 -3.34 -1.97 11.94
C LYS A 74 -4.66 -1.83 11.19
N VAL A 75 -4.64 -1.16 10.04
CA VAL A 75 -5.82 -1.03 9.17
C VAL A 75 -6.23 -2.39 8.62
N LEU A 76 -5.26 -3.22 8.19
CA LEU A 76 -5.47 -4.56 7.64
C LEU A 76 -6.20 -5.49 8.62
N ILE A 77 -5.85 -5.43 9.90
CA ILE A 77 -6.51 -6.22 10.97
C ILE A 77 -7.67 -5.48 11.64
N SER A 78 -8.20 -4.42 11.01
CA SER A 78 -9.38 -3.76 11.55
C SER A 78 -10.57 -4.73 11.56
N PRO A 79 -11.48 -4.64 12.57
CA PRO A 79 -12.64 -5.54 12.65
C PRO A 79 -13.48 -5.53 11.37
N ASN A 80 -13.59 -4.39 10.70
CA ASN A 80 -14.35 -4.26 9.46
C ASN A 80 -13.84 -5.23 8.39
N PHE A 81 -12.53 -5.27 8.13
CA PHE A 81 -11.98 -6.17 7.11
C PHE A 81 -11.91 -7.63 7.57
N LEU A 82 -11.62 -7.87 8.86
CA LEU A 82 -11.57 -9.21 9.41
C LEU A 82 -12.94 -9.90 9.39
N HIS A 83 -14.04 -9.17 9.56
CA HIS A 83 -15.38 -9.73 9.51
C HIS A 83 -15.92 -9.83 8.08
N ASP A 84 -15.64 -8.84 7.24
CA ASP A 84 -16.17 -8.79 5.88
C ASP A 84 -15.47 -9.80 4.95
N SER A 85 -14.13 -9.82 4.98
CA SER A 85 -13.31 -10.56 4.00
C SER A 85 -12.03 -11.16 4.61
N PRO A 86 -12.12 -12.03 5.65
CA PRO A 86 -10.95 -12.53 6.37
C PRO A 86 -9.97 -13.32 5.51
N THR A 87 -10.45 -14.02 4.47
CA THR A 87 -9.63 -14.77 3.52
C THR A 87 -8.72 -13.86 2.71
N ARG A 88 -9.25 -12.72 2.23
CA ARG A 88 -8.47 -11.69 1.52
C ARG A 88 -7.45 -11.03 2.45
N VAL A 89 -7.85 -10.72 3.69
CA VAL A 89 -6.94 -10.18 4.71
C VAL A 89 -5.78 -11.14 4.97
N PHE A 90 -6.08 -12.43 5.15
CA PHE A 90 -5.07 -13.46 5.32
C PHE A 90 -4.12 -13.53 4.11
N ALA A 91 -4.66 -13.54 2.89
CA ALA A 91 -3.86 -13.59 1.67
C ALA A 91 -2.93 -12.37 1.52
N ILE A 92 -3.41 -11.16 1.79
CA ILE A 92 -2.59 -9.94 1.78
C ILE A 92 -1.49 -10.04 2.84
N ALA A 93 -1.83 -10.44 4.06
CA ALA A 93 -0.85 -10.60 5.14
C ALA A 93 0.23 -11.63 4.79
N SER A 94 -0.15 -12.78 4.23
CA SER A 94 0.80 -13.80 3.78
C SER A 94 1.66 -13.34 2.60
N ARG A 95 1.11 -12.56 1.66
CA ARG A 95 1.86 -12.06 0.49
C ARG A 95 3.00 -11.12 0.87
N TYR A 96 2.85 -10.38 1.96
CA TYR A 96 3.83 -9.39 2.43
C TYR A 96 4.55 -9.83 3.72
N ASP A 97 4.55 -11.13 4.04
CA ASP A 97 5.22 -11.71 5.20
C ASP A 97 4.82 -11.08 6.55
N LEU A 98 3.56 -10.64 6.66
CA LEU A 98 2.97 -10.06 7.86
C LEU A 98 2.44 -11.15 8.79
N GLU A 99 3.35 -11.95 9.37
CA GLU A 99 3.02 -13.18 10.11
C GLU A 99 2.02 -12.98 11.26
N TYR A 100 2.15 -11.87 12.00
CA TYR A 100 1.27 -11.56 13.13
C TYR A 100 -0.17 -11.33 12.67
N GLU A 101 -0.33 -10.55 11.61
CA GLU A 101 -1.62 -10.23 10.99
C GLU A 101 -2.22 -11.47 10.33
N ALA A 102 -1.41 -12.28 9.65
CA ALA A 102 -1.84 -13.55 9.07
C ALA A 102 -2.36 -14.51 10.15
N LYS A 103 -1.70 -14.57 11.30
CA LYS A 103 -2.16 -15.39 12.43
C LYS A 103 -3.49 -14.90 13.02
N ILE A 104 -3.73 -13.60 13.05
CA ILE A 104 -5.02 -13.05 13.50
C ILE A 104 -6.09 -13.41 12.46
N ALA A 105 -5.84 -13.11 11.19
CA ALA A 105 -6.81 -13.33 10.11
C ALA A 105 -7.20 -14.81 9.97
N SER A 106 -6.27 -15.75 10.18
CA SER A 106 -6.54 -17.18 10.08
C SER A 106 -7.56 -17.71 11.10
N GLN A 107 -7.76 -17.00 12.22
CA GLN A 107 -8.81 -17.36 13.18
C GLN A 107 -10.20 -17.00 12.65
N TYR A 108 -10.30 -15.91 11.90
CA TYR A 108 -11.55 -15.43 11.30
C TYR A 108 -11.92 -16.21 10.04
N THR A 109 -10.95 -16.77 9.32
CA THR A 109 -11.25 -17.63 8.16
C THR A 109 -11.98 -18.91 8.54
N LEU A 110 -11.87 -19.38 9.80
CA LEU A 110 -12.55 -20.59 10.28
C LEU A 110 -14.07 -20.45 10.30
N SER A 111 -14.62 -19.24 10.41
CA SER A 111 -16.07 -19.00 10.35
C SER A 111 -16.60 -18.84 8.93
N VAL A 112 -15.73 -18.87 7.91
CA VAL A 112 -16.12 -18.69 6.50
C VAL A 112 -16.13 -20.04 5.79
N ASN A 113 -17.22 -20.33 5.09
CA ASN A 113 -17.25 -21.44 4.15
C ASN A 113 -16.47 -21.05 2.89
N VAL A 114 -15.36 -21.74 2.64
CA VAL A 114 -14.45 -21.45 1.52
C VAL A 114 -15.16 -21.59 0.16
N LEU A 115 -16.22 -22.39 0.07
CA LEU A 115 -16.99 -22.58 -1.17
C LEU A 115 -17.89 -21.39 -1.52
N ASP A 116 -18.23 -20.57 -0.52
CA ASP A 116 -19.13 -19.43 -0.67
C ASP A 116 -18.35 -18.10 -0.85
N CYS A 117 -17.02 -18.16 -0.85
CA CYS A 117 -16.15 -16.99 -0.82
C CYS A 117 -15.54 -16.70 -2.22
N PRO A 118 -15.74 -15.52 -2.82
CA PRO A 118 -15.02 -15.14 -4.02
C PRO A 118 -13.54 -14.97 -3.68
N LEU A 119 -12.70 -15.91 -4.14
CA LEU A 119 -11.26 -15.90 -3.88
C LEU A 119 -10.51 -14.84 -4.72
N SER A 120 -11.18 -14.28 -5.72
CA SER A 120 -10.77 -13.15 -6.55
C SER A 120 -12.02 -12.58 -7.21
N ASP A 121 -12.12 -11.26 -7.30
CA ASP A 121 -12.89 -10.61 -8.36
C ASP A 121 -12.17 -10.75 -9.71
#